data_AF-A0A452R8J3-F1
#
_entry.id   AF-A0A452R8J3-F1
#
_cell.length_a   1.000
_cell.length_b   1.000
_cell.length_c   1.000
_cell.angle_alpha   90.00
_cell.angle_beta   90.00
_cell.angle_gamma   90.00
#
_symmetry.space_group_name_H-M   'P 1'
#
loop_
_entity.id
_entity.type
_entity.pdbx_description
1 polymer ?
#
loop_
_entity_poly.entity_id
_entity_poly.type
_entity_poly.pdbx_seq_one_letter_code
_entity_poly.pdbx_strand_id
1 'polypeptide(L)'
;KPGQIRNHFYPVSQVLNNLDSHLKKSEYFRFLWFPHSENVSVIYQDHTNKPPSSSANWFWDYAVGFYLLEFLLWISSFLPGLVGWINRFFFWLLFTRKKESSDLSHRIFTYECRFKQHVQDWAIPREKTKEALLELKAMLEAHPKMVAHYPVEVRFTRGDDILLSPCFQRDSCYMNIIMYRPYGKDVPRLDYWLTYETIMKKVGGRPHWAKAHNCTRKDFEKMYPAFLKFCAIREKLDPTGMFLNAYLEKVFY
;
A
#
# COMPACT_ATOMS: atom_id res chain seq x y z
N LYS A 1 3.88 -14.54 -19.78
CA LYS A 1 3.93 -13.70 -21.00
C LYS A 1 4.85 -12.51 -20.72
N PRO A 2 5.36 -11.77 -21.72
CA PRO A 2 6.07 -10.52 -21.46
C PRO A 2 5.09 -9.45 -20.97
N GLY A 3 5.61 -8.51 -20.17
CA GLY A 3 4.89 -7.37 -19.62
C GLY A 3 5.68 -6.08 -19.78
N GLN A 4 4.99 -4.96 -19.69
CA GLN A 4 5.54 -3.62 -19.75
C GLN A 4 5.03 -2.81 -18.56
N ILE A 5 5.92 -2.01 -17.96
CA ILE A 5 5.56 -1.03 -16.93
C ILE A 5 5.80 0.39 -17.44
N ARG A 6 4.87 1.31 -17.17
CA ARG A 6 4.96 2.73 -17.54
C ARG A 6 4.62 3.63 -16.35
N ASN A 7 5.49 4.58 -16.05
CA ASN A 7 5.34 5.51 -14.93
C ASN A 7 5.08 6.95 -15.40
N HIS A 8 4.10 7.61 -14.80
CA HIS A 8 3.71 8.98 -15.12
C HIS A 8 3.40 9.79 -13.86
N PHE A 9 3.66 11.10 -13.90
CA PHE A 9 3.32 12.02 -12.84
C PHE A 9 1.99 12.74 -13.10
N TYR A 10 1.16 12.84 -12.07
CA TYR A 10 -0.07 13.64 -12.05
C TYR A 10 -0.33 14.24 -10.65
N PRO A 11 -1.09 15.34 -10.56
CA PRO A 11 -1.69 15.77 -9.29
C PRO A 11 -2.70 14.75 -8.77
N VAL A 12 -2.79 14.58 -7.45
CA VAL A 12 -3.71 13.62 -6.79
C VAL A 12 -5.18 13.83 -7.19
N SER A 13 -5.63 15.08 -7.27
CA SER A 13 -6.99 15.42 -7.67
C SER A 13 -7.31 14.93 -9.08
N GLN A 14 -6.36 15.05 -10.01
CA GLN A 14 -6.53 14.59 -11.40
C GLN A 14 -6.66 13.07 -11.46
N VAL A 15 -5.82 12.32 -10.73
CA VAL A 15 -5.89 10.85 -10.70
C VAL A 15 -7.20 10.38 -10.09
N LEU A 16 -7.59 10.96 -8.95
CA LEU A 16 -8.82 10.56 -8.24
C LEU A 16 -10.10 10.92 -9.00
N ASN A 17 -10.13 12.06 -9.71
CA ASN A 17 -11.28 12.46 -10.53
C ASN A 17 -11.43 11.61 -11.80
N ASN A 18 -10.35 10.97 -12.28
CA ASN A 18 -10.34 10.16 -13.50
C ASN A 18 -10.06 8.68 -13.22
N LEU A 19 -10.33 8.21 -12.00
CA LEU A 19 -9.91 6.88 -11.54
C LEU A 19 -10.44 5.76 -12.44
N ASP A 20 -11.72 5.81 -12.83
CA ASP A 20 -12.32 4.79 -13.71
C ASP A 20 -11.69 4.76 -15.10
N SER A 21 -11.26 5.92 -15.62
CA SER A 21 -10.54 5.99 -16.90
C SER A 21 -9.18 5.32 -16.81
N HIS A 22 -8.45 5.55 -15.71
CA HIS A 22 -7.18 4.90 -15.45
C HIS A 22 -7.31 3.38 -15.33
N LEU A 23 -8.32 2.90 -14.60
CA LEU A 23 -8.60 1.47 -14.43
C LEU A 23 -9.00 0.77 -15.73
N LYS A 24 -9.70 1.46 -16.63
CA LYS A 24 -10.06 0.91 -17.95
C LYS A 24 -8.88 0.88 -18.92
N LYS A 25 -7.89 1.75 -18.74
CA LYS A 25 -6.76 1.93 -19.65
C LYS A 25 -5.71 0.83 -19.52
N SER A 26 -5.63 0.14 -18.38
CA SER A 26 -4.58 -0.84 -18.10
C SER A 26 -5.14 -2.01 -17.32
N GLU A 27 -4.61 -3.21 -17.58
CA GLU A 27 -5.00 -4.42 -16.86
C GLU A 27 -4.59 -4.36 -15.39
N TYR A 28 -3.39 -3.83 -15.12
CA TYR A 28 -2.85 -3.64 -13.78
C TYR A 28 -2.48 -2.18 -13.57
N PHE A 29 -3.40 -1.45 -12.96
CA PHE A 29 -3.20 -0.06 -12.58
C PHE A 29 -2.92 0.05 -11.08
N ARG A 30 -1.90 0.83 -10.73
CA ARG A 30 -1.65 1.28 -9.36
C ARG A 30 -1.09 2.69 -9.36
N PHE A 31 -1.12 3.35 -8.22
CA PHE A 31 -0.43 4.63 -8.06
C PHE A 31 0.15 4.79 -6.66
N LEU A 32 1.17 5.63 -6.58
CA LEU A 32 1.85 6.00 -5.35
C LEU A 32 1.55 7.48 -5.08
N TRP A 33 0.82 7.79 -4.02
CA TRP A 33 0.65 9.17 -3.56
C TRP A 33 1.76 9.50 -2.57
N PHE A 34 2.47 10.61 -2.79
CA PHE A 34 3.55 11.07 -1.93
C PHE A 34 3.00 12.01 -0.86
N PRO A 35 2.98 11.59 0.44
CA PRO A 35 2.48 12.42 1.52
C PRO A 35 3.17 13.78 1.60
N HIS A 36 2.47 14.75 2.18
CA HIS A 36 2.92 16.14 2.28
C HIS A 36 3.08 16.83 0.92
N SER A 37 2.40 16.34 -0.12
CA SER A 37 2.40 16.90 -1.46
C SER A 37 1.12 16.53 -2.24
N GLU A 38 0.91 17.19 -3.38
CA GLU A 38 -0.11 16.83 -4.36
C GLU A 38 0.37 15.73 -5.34
N ASN A 39 1.58 15.20 -5.16
CA ASN A 39 2.25 14.44 -6.18
C ASN A 39 1.83 12.96 -6.18
N VAL A 40 1.49 12.45 -7.36
CA VAL A 40 1.21 11.03 -7.58
C VAL A 40 2.06 10.48 -8.72
N SER A 41 2.68 9.32 -8.49
CA SER A 41 3.26 8.49 -9.54
C SER A 41 2.28 7.39 -9.92
N VAL A 42 1.69 7.50 -11.10
CA VAL A 42 0.84 6.48 -11.70
C VAL A 42 1.69 5.41 -12.38
N ILE A 43 1.31 4.15 -12.23
CA ILE A 43 1.98 2.98 -12.77
C ILE A 43 0.96 2.15 -13.56
N TYR A 44 1.22 1.93 -14.84
CA TYR A 44 0.47 1.01 -15.69
C TYR A 44 1.31 -0.21 -15.98
N GLN A 45 0.75 -1.40 -15.82
CA GLN A 45 1.39 -2.66 -16.11
C GLN A 45 0.49 -3.48 -17.06
N ASP A 46 0.98 -3.75 -18.26
CA ASP A 46 0.19 -4.38 -19.33
C ASP A 46 1.01 -5.46 -20.05
N HIS A 47 0.33 -6.40 -20.69
CA HIS A 47 0.98 -7.32 -21.62
C HIS A 47 1.61 -6.58 -22.82
N THR A 48 2.76 -7.08 -23.26
CA THR A 48 3.49 -6.48 -24.39
C THR A 48 4.18 -7.53 -25.24
N ASN A 49 4.48 -7.16 -26.49
CA ASN A 49 5.33 -7.93 -27.41
C ASN A 49 6.68 -7.23 -27.63
N LYS A 50 6.96 -6.12 -26.94
CA LYS A 50 8.24 -5.41 -27.03
C LYS A 50 9.38 -6.31 -26.50
N PRO A 51 10.59 -6.22 -27.08
CA PRO A 51 11.74 -6.95 -26.55
C PRO A 51 12.06 -6.50 -25.13
N PRO A 52 12.74 -7.33 -24.31
CA PRO A 52 13.17 -6.93 -22.99
C PRO A 52 14.02 -5.66 -23.04
N SER A 53 13.67 -4.67 -22.24
CA SER A 53 14.40 -3.42 -22.07
C SER A 53 14.47 -3.11 -20.59
N SER A 54 15.69 -2.95 -20.08
CA SER A 54 15.93 -2.64 -18.67
C SER A 54 16.33 -1.19 -18.53
N SER A 55 15.71 -0.51 -17.56
CA SER A 55 16.15 0.80 -17.09
C SER A 55 16.93 0.71 -15.77
N ALA A 56 17.35 -0.49 -15.36
CA ALA A 56 18.02 -0.71 -14.09
C ALA A 56 19.40 -0.03 -14.11
N ASN A 57 19.69 0.72 -13.05
CA ASN A 57 20.96 1.41 -12.89
C ASN A 57 21.33 1.39 -11.41
N TRP A 58 22.42 0.69 -11.08
CA TRP A 58 22.84 0.49 -9.70
C TRP A 58 22.97 1.80 -8.92
N PHE A 59 23.50 2.86 -9.54
CA PHE A 59 23.67 4.15 -8.89
C PHE A 59 22.31 4.75 -8.50
N TRP A 60 21.34 4.72 -9.40
CA TRP A 60 20.01 5.26 -9.13
C TRP A 60 19.18 4.37 -8.20
N ASP A 61 19.27 3.05 -8.37
CA ASP A 61 18.43 2.09 -7.65
C ASP A 61 18.97 1.84 -6.23
N TYR A 62 20.29 1.76 -6.05
CA TYR A 62 20.92 1.44 -4.77
C TYR A 62 21.57 2.64 -4.10
N ALA A 63 22.52 3.33 -4.76
CA ALA A 63 23.22 4.42 -4.09
C ALA A 63 22.26 5.55 -3.71
N VAL A 64 21.38 5.95 -4.64
CA VAL A 64 20.37 6.99 -4.42
C VAL A 64 19.09 6.41 -3.82
N GLY A 65 18.45 5.46 -4.51
CA GLY A 65 17.13 4.94 -4.16
C GLY A 65 17.07 4.17 -2.84
N PHE A 66 18.19 3.60 -2.40
CA PHE A 66 18.28 2.84 -1.16
C PHE A 66 19.15 3.53 -0.09
N TYR A 67 20.46 3.62 -0.29
CA TYR A 67 21.41 4.06 0.74
C TYR A 67 21.24 5.53 1.13
N LEU A 68 21.15 6.44 0.16
CA LEU A 68 20.94 7.86 0.43
C LEU A 68 19.56 8.10 1.09
N LEU A 69 18.52 7.40 0.62
CA LEU A 69 17.18 7.50 1.20
C LEU A 69 17.18 7.01 2.67
N GLU A 70 17.76 5.85 2.94
CA GLU A 70 17.84 5.30 4.30
C GLU A 70 18.59 6.25 5.25
N PHE A 71 19.70 6.82 4.78
CA PHE A 71 20.48 7.79 5.56
C PHE A 71 19.68 9.06 5.88
N LEU A 72 18.97 9.63 4.90
CA LEU A 72 18.16 10.83 5.10
C LEU A 72 16.96 10.57 6.03
N LEU A 73 16.33 9.39 5.93
CA LEU A 73 15.26 8.96 6.84
C LEU A 73 15.78 8.69 8.25
N TRP A 74 17.02 8.22 8.38
CA TRP A 74 17.67 8.12 9.68
C TRP A 74 17.84 9.50 10.32
N ILE A 75 18.30 10.50 9.56
CA ILE A 75 18.39 11.89 10.05
C ILE A 75 17.00 12.42 10.44
N SER A 76 15.95 12.13 9.66
CA SER A 76 14.59 12.59 9.98
C SER A 76 14.03 11.97 11.25
N SER A 77 14.60 10.87 11.75
CA SER A 77 14.24 10.32 13.06
C SER A 77 14.62 11.22 14.25
N PHE A 78 15.52 12.18 14.04
CA PHE A 78 15.87 13.22 15.02
C PHE A 78 15.18 14.55 14.73
N LEU A 79 14.85 14.81 13.45
CA LEU A 79 14.20 16.03 12.97
C LEU A 79 12.99 15.67 12.09
N PRO A 80 11.82 15.34 12.70
CA PRO A 80 10.66 14.83 11.96
C PRO A 80 10.15 15.77 10.86
N GLY A 81 10.35 17.09 11.00
CA GLY A 81 9.98 18.07 9.97
C GLY A 81 10.70 17.88 8.62
N LEU A 82 11.82 17.14 8.59
CA LEU A 82 12.53 16.84 7.34
C LEU A 82 11.79 15.85 6.43
N VAL A 83 10.86 15.04 6.96
CA VAL A 83 10.19 13.99 6.19
C VAL A 83 9.46 14.54 4.96
N GLY A 84 8.75 15.66 5.11
CA GLY A 84 8.08 16.30 3.98
C GLY A 84 9.04 16.77 2.89
N TRP A 85 10.20 17.31 3.28
CA TRP A 85 11.25 17.73 2.34
C TRP A 85 11.89 16.54 1.64
N ILE A 86 12.21 15.47 2.38
CA ILE A 86 12.75 14.22 1.83
C ILE A 86 11.78 13.64 0.80
N ASN A 87 10.49 13.52 1.13
CA ASN A 87 9.48 12.99 0.20
C ASN A 87 9.41 13.81 -1.10
N ARG A 88 9.39 15.14 -1.00
CA ARG A 88 9.34 16.03 -2.17
C ARG A 88 10.61 15.94 -3.01
N PHE A 89 11.77 15.89 -2.37
CA PHE A 89 13.06 15.75 -3.04
C PHE A 89 13.18 14.41 -3.78
N PHE A 90 12.86 13.30 -3.12
CA PHE A 90 12.90 11.97 -3.75
C PHE A 90 11.86 11.81 -4.85
N PHE A 91 10.66 12.37 -4.67
CA PHE A 91 9.67 12.45 -5.74
C PHE A 91 10.24 13.16 -6.97
N TRP A 92 10.79 14.36 -6.76
CA TRP A 92 11.38 15.15 -7.84
C TRP A 92 12.51 14.41 -8.55
N LEU A 93 13.41 13.79 -7.79
CA LEU A 93 14.60 13.13 -8.30
C LEU A 93 14.29 11.84 -9.08
N LEU A 94 13.38 11.00 -8.58
CA LEU A 94 13.19 9.63 -9.08
C LEU A 94 11.89 9.39 -9.85
N PHE A 95 10.85 10.21 -9.62
CA PHE A 95 9.48 9.94 -10.08
C PHE A 95 8.90 10.97 -11.05
N THR A 96 9.61 12.07 -11.33
CA THR A 96 9.18 13.07 -12.34
C THR A 96 9.43 12.62 -13.78
N ARG A 97 10.43 11.78 -14.00
CA ARG A 97 10.78 11.27 -15.33
C ARG A 97 9.88 10.09 -15.68
N LYS A 98 9.31 10.12 -16.89
CA LYS A 98 8.62 8.96 -17.45
C LYS A 98 9.63 7.83 -17.59
N LYS A 99 9.27 6.66 -17.07
CA LYS A 99 10.06 5.43 -17.19
C LYS A 99 9.19 4.37 -17.84
N GLU A 100 9.78 3.64 -18.78
CA GLU A 100 9.16 2.52 -19.45
C GLU A 100 10.18 1.38 -19.52
N SER A 101 9.77 0.17 -19.17
CA SER A 101 10.57 -1.03 -19.32
C SER A 101 9.67 -2.21 -19.69
N SER A 102 10.26 -3.22 -20.30
CA SER A 102 9.60 -4.46 -20.72
C SER A 102 10.47 -5.65 -20.35
N ASP A 103 9.87 -6.71 -19.83
CA ASP A 103 10.56 -7.97 -19.50
C ASP A 103 9.51 -9.08 -19.29
N LEU A 104 9.93 -10.27 -18.89
CA LEU A 104 9.06 -11.34 -18.41
C LEU A 104 8.19 -10.85 -17.24
N SER A 105 6.92 -11.24 -17.21
CA SER A 105 5.96 -10.78 -16.17
C SER A 105 6.52 -10.86 -14.75
N HIS A 106 7.13 -11.97 -14.35
CA HIS A 106 7.63 -12.12 -12.98
C HIS A 106 8.66 -11.03 -12.63
N ARG A 107 9.55 -10.65 -13.55
CA ARG A 107 10.53 -9.57 -13.35
C ARG A 107 9.92 -8.17 -13.32
N ILE A 108 8.82 -7.97 -14.05
CA ILE A 108 8.07 -6.71 -14.05
C ILE A 108 7.24 -6.53 -12.77
N PHE A 109 6.74 -7.62 -12.18
CA PHE A 109 5.90 -7.58 -10.97
C PHE A 109 6.69 -7.68 -9.67
N THR A 110 7.92 -8.19 -9.69
CA THR A 110 8.77 -8.29 -8.50
C THR A 110 9.72 -7.11 -8.37
N TYR A 111 9.99 -6.69 -7.15
CA TYR A 111 11.07 -5.74 -6.83
C TYR A 111 11.67 -6.11 -5.47
N GLU A 112 12.91 -5.70 -5.25
CA GLU A 112 13.62 -5.97 -4.00
C GLU A 112 13.14 -5.04 -2.88
N CYS A 113 12.52 -5.61 -1.85
CA CYS A 113 12.09 -4.86 -0.67
C CYS A 113 13.20 -4.86 0.40
N ARG A 114 14.24 -4.04 0.19
CA ARG A 114 15.43 -4.02 1.07
C ARG A 114 15.22 -3.29 2.40
N PHE A 115 14.27 -2.36 2.45
CA PHE A 115 14.05 -1.56 3.64
C PHE A 115 13.34 -2.35 4.75
N LYS A 116 13.84 -2.22 5.98
CA LYS A 116 13.08 -2.62 7.17
C LYS A 116 11.95 -1.61 7.38
N GLN A 117 10.75 -2.11 7.60
CA GLN A 117 9.56 -1.27 7.64
C GLN A 117 8.42 -1.91 8.43
N HIS A 118 7.57 -1.06 9.00
CA HIS A 118 6.23 -1.44 9.41
C HIS A 118 5.26 -1.13 8.29
N VAL A 119 4.33 -2.05 8.05
CA VAL A 119 3.37 -1.96 6.94
C VAL A 119 1.95 -2.20 7.46
N GLN A 120 1.02 -1.30 7.08
CA GLN A 120 -0.41 -1.45 7.30
C GLN A 120 -1.10 -1.37 5.94
N ASP A 121 -1.96 -2.34 5.62
CA ASP A 121 -2.59 -2.44 4.31
C ASP A 121 -4.04 -2.88 4.49
N TRP A 122 -4.97 -2.19 3.83
CA TRP A 122 -6.41 -2.42 3.98
C TRP A 122 -7.11 -2.38 2.64
N ALA A 123 -8.04 -3.31 2.43
CA ALA A 123 -8.93 -3.32 1.28
C ALA A 123 -10.24 -2.60 1.60
N ILE A 124 -10.51 -1.50 0.92
CA ILE A 124 -11.76 -0.73 1.02
C ILE A 124 -12.59 -0.92 -0.27
N PRO A 125 -13.92 -0.68 -0.25
CA PRO A 125 -14.69 -0.64 -1.49
C PRO A 125 -14.06 0.32 -2.51
N ARG A 126 -13.98 -0.07 -3.79
CA ARG A 126 -13.28 0.71 -4.82
C ARG A 126 -13.78 2.15 -4.91
N GLU A 127 -15.08 2.36 -4.82
CA GLU A 127 -15.75 3.66 -4.86
C GLU A 127 -15.36 4.59 -3.70
N LYS A 128 -14.85 4.04 -2.60
CA LYS A 128 -14.39 4.79 -1.42
C LYS A 128 -12.93 5.25 -1.50
N THR A 129 -12.22 4.92 -2.58
CA THR A 129 -10.80 5.28 -2.78
C THR A 129 -10.56 6.78 -2.61
N LYS A 130 -11.34 7.61 -3.31
CA LYS A 130 -11.18 9.07 -3.29
C LYS A 130 -11.48 9.65 -1.90
N GLU A 131 -12.55 9.20 -1.26
CA GLU A 131 -12.95 9.63 0.08
C GLU A 131 -11.83 9.34 1.09
N ALA A 132 -11.36 8.09 1.15
CA ALA A 132 -10.37 7.66 2.13
C ALA A 132 -9.01 8.35 1.93
N LEU A 133 -8.54 8.50 0.68
CA LEU A 133 -7.24 9.12 0.42
C LEU A 133 -7.24 10.62 0.72
N LEU A 134 -8.33 11.33 0.39
CA LEU A 134 -8.45 12.75 0.69
C LEU A 134 -8.61 13.00 2.19
N GLU A 135 -9.33 12.14 2.91
CA GLU A 135 -9.42 12.21 4.37
C GLU A 135 -8.04 11.99 5.02
N LEU A 136 -7.27 10.99 4.56
CA LEU A 136 -5.90 10.76 5.05
C LEU A 136 -4.98 11.96 4.78
N LYS A 137 -5.07 12.53 3.58
CA LYS A 137 -4.33 13.75 3.20
C LYS A 137 -4.68 14.92 4.12
N ALA A 138 -5.97 15.20 4.31
CA ALA A 138 -6.43 16.28 5.18
C ALA A 138 -5.96 16.09 6.63
N MET A 139 -5.97 14.85 7.14
CA MET A 139 -5.49 14.54 8.48
C MET A 139 -3.98 14.78 8.64
N LEU A 140 -3.17 14.43 7.63
CA LEU A 140 -1.73 14.71 7.63
C LEU A 140 -1.43 16.21 7.58
N GLU A 141 -2.21 16.98 6.82
CA GLU A 141 -2.08 18.44 6.72
C GLU A 141 -2.48 19.16 8.00
N ALA A 142 -3.55 18.69 8.66
CA ALA A 142 -4.02 19.25 9.93
C ALA A 142 -3.09 18.92 11.12
N HIS A 143 -2.25 17.89 11.00
CA HIS A 143 -1.37 17.43 12.09
C HIS A 143 0.10 17.37 11.64
N PRO A 144 0.83 18.50 11.55
CA PRO A 144 2.21 18.54 11.03
C PRO A 144 3.23 17.68 11.79
N LYS A 145 2.91 17.26 13.03
CA LYS A 145 3.75 16.34 13.83
C LYS A 145 3.59 14.88 13.40
N MET A 146 2.52 14.53 12.70
CA MET A 146 2.24 13.20 12.17
C MET A 146 2.98 13.02 10.84
N VAL A 147 4.00 12.16 10.83
CA VAL A 147 4.86 11.98 9.67
C VAL A 147 4.60 10.67 8.94
N ALA A 148 4.53 10.74 7.61
CA ALA A 148 4.48 9.60 6.71
C ALA A 148 5.75 9.57 5.84
N HIS A 149 6.59 8.56 6.07
CA HIS A 149 7.94 8.46 5.49
C HIS A 149 7.97 7.92 4.05
N TYR A 150 6.89 7.27 3.61
CA TYR A 150 6.85 6.59 2.33
C TYR A 150 5.55 6.88 1.60
N PRO A 151 5.54 6.80 0.25
CA PRO A 151 4.32 6.94 -0.51
C PRO A 151 3.23 5.96 -0.04
N VAL A 152 1.99 6.45 -0.03
CA VAL A 152 0.82 5.59 0.12
C VAL A 152 0.64 4.85 -1.20
N GLU A 153 0.75 3.53 -1.15
CA GLU A 153 0.56 2.68 -2.32
C GLU A 153 -0.92 2.33 -2.45
N VAL A 154 -1.50 2.61 -3.62
CA VAL A 154 -2.91 2.36 -3.92
C VAL A 154 -3.00 1.39 -5.10
N ARG A 155 -3.64 0.24 -4.87
CA ARG A 155 -3.77 -0.88 -5.82
C ARG A 155 -5.22 -1.34 -5.88
N PHE A 156 -5.59 -2.04 -6.96
CA PHE A 156 -6.97 -2.44 -7.19
C PHE A 156 -7.07 -3.93 -7.50
N THR A 157 -8.11 -4.57 -6.95
CA THR A 157 -8.38 -5.99 -7.14
C THR A 157 -9.88 -6.18 -7.33
N ARG A 158 -10.25 -7.09 -8.23
CA ARG A 158 -11.65 -7.46 -8.46
C ARG A 158 -12.23 -8.22 -7.27
N GLY A 159 -13.55 -8.21 -7.14
CA GLY A 159 -14.24 -9.05 -6.17
C GLY A 159 -14.04 -10.54 -6.44
N ASP A 160 -14.11 -11.33 -5.37
CA ASP A 160 -14.01 -12.79 -5.40
C ASP A 160 -15.06 -13.47 -4.50
N ASP A 161 -15.06 -14.80 -4.46
CA ASP A 161 -15.93 -15.64 -3.63
C ASP A 161 -15.16 -16.40 -2.53
N ILE A 162 -13.95 -15.96 -2.20
CA ILE A 162 -13.10 -16.58 -1.18
C ILE A 162 -13.52 -16.07 0.20
N LEU A 163 -13.97 -16.96 1.08
CA LEU A 163 -14.66 -16.63 2.35
C LEU A 163 -13.99 -15.57 3.23
N LEU A 164 -12.65 -15.57 3.31
CA LEU A 164 -11.86 -14.62 4.09
C LEU A 164 -11.06 -13.63 3.24
N SER A 165 -11.28 -13.57 1.92
CA SER A 165 -10.61 -12.56 1.11
C SER A 165 -11.11 -11.16 1.48
N PRO A 166 -10.21 -10.18 1.69
CA PRO A 166 -10.63 -8.78 1.84
C PRO A 166 -11.49 -8.27 0.66
N CYS A 167 -11.40 -8.92 -0.51
CA CYS A 167 -12.18 -8.62 -1.72
C CYS A 167 -13.47 -9.43 -1.86
N PHE A 168 -13.87 -10.21 -0.85
CA PHE A 168 -15.06 -11.05 -0.92
C PHE A 168 -16.30 -10.24 -1.33
N GLN A 169 -16.86 -10.62 -2.47
CA GLN A 169 -18.07 -10.09 -3.12
C GLN A 169 -18.03 -8.59 -3.45
N ARG A 170 -16.84 -7.97 -3.57
CA ARG A 170 -16.72 -6.56 -3.95
C ARG A 170 -15.39 -6.21 -4.63
N ASP A 171 -15.46 -5.40 -5.67
CA ASP A 171 -14.26 -4.73 -6.19
C ASP A 171 -13.66 -3.84 -5.11
N SER A 172 -12.35 -3.96 -4.91
CA SER A 172 -11.67 -3.33 -3.79
C SER A 172 -10.45 -2.54 -4.21
N CYS A 173 -10.17 -1.50 -3.43
CA CYS A 173 -8.93 -0.75 -3.44
C CYS A 173 -8.11 -1.14 -2.20
N TYR A 174 -6.90 -1.64 -2.42
CA TYR A 174 -5.89 -1.76 -1.36
C TYR A 174 -5.18 -0.43 -1.19
N MET A 175 -5.26 0.14 0.00
CA MET A 175 -4.45 1.29 0.41
C MET A 175 -3.41 0.80 1.41
N ASN A 176 -2.15 1.14 1.17
CA ASN A 176 -1.02 0.67 1.96
C ASN A 176 -0.19 1.84 2.47
N ILE A 177 0.02 1.89 3.78
CA ILE A 177 0.92 2.84 4.43
C ILE A 177 2.15 2.14 4.99
N ILE A 178 3.28 2.83 4.89
CA ILE A 178 4.58 2.31 5.28
C ILE A 178 5.26 3.31 6.22
N MET A 179 5.84 2.79 7.30
CA MET A 179 6.72 3.52 8.21
C MET A 179 8.08 2.84 8.23
N TYR A 180 9.09 3.56 7.76
CA TYR A 180 10.45 3.04 7.68
C TYR A 180 11.10 2.86 9.03
N ARG A 181 11.99 1.86 9.09
CA ARG A 181 12.87 1.58 10.22
C ARG A 181 14.32 1.72 9.76
N PRO A 182 14.83 2.94 9.56
CA PRO A 182 16.16 3.16 9.01
C PRO A 182 17.22 2.52 9.90
N TYR A 183 18.06 1.67 9.33
CA TYR A 183 19.02 0.83 10.07
C TYR A 183 18.39 0.00 11.21
N GLY A 184 17.09 -0.31 11.12
CA GLY A 184 16.33 -1.05 12.13
C GLY A 184 15.83 -0.22 13.32
N LYS A 185 16.05 1.09 13.34
CA LYS A 185 15.55 1.98 14.41
C LYS A 185 14.04 2.12 14.33
N ASP A 186 13.36 1.96 15.46
CA ASP A 186 11.92 2.26 15.56
C ASP A 186 11.68 3.77 15.61
N VAL A 187 10.67 4.20 14.85
CA VAL A 187 10.23 5.60 14.78
C VAL A 187 8.81 5.73 15.31
N PRO A 188 8.45 6.87 15.95
CA PRO A 188 7.07 7.12 16.36
C PRO A 188 6.13 6.99 15.15
N ARG A 189 5.13 6.10 15.28
CA ARG A 189 4.17 5.82 14.20
C ARG A 189 2.72 5.75 14.65
N LEU A 190 2.46 5.73 15.96
CA LEU A 190 1.16 5.31 16.50
C LEU A 190 0.02 6.22 16.02
N ASP A 191 0.20 7.53 16.06
CA ASP A 191 -0.82 8.49 15.61
C ASP A 191 -1.19 8.26 14.14
N TYR A 192 -0.20 8.18 13.26
CA TYR A 192 -0.42 7.87 11.84
C TYR A 192 -1.09 6.50 11.65
N TRP A 193 -0.68 5.51 12.42
CA TRP A 193 -1.22 4.14 12.39
C TRP A 193 -2.71 4.11 12.74
N LEU A 194 -3.09 4.79 13.82
CA LEU A 194 -4.45 4.80 14.35
C LEU A 194 -5.37 5.70 13.52
N THR A 195 -4.89 6.86 13.08
CA THR A 195 -5.64 7.73 12.15
C THR A 195 -5.95 6.98 10.86
N TYR A 196 -4.95 6.34 10.27
CA TYR A 196 -5.14 5.52 9.08
C TYR A 196 -6.15 4.39 9.31
N GLU A 197 -5.97 3.59 10.36
CA GLU A 197 -6.85 2.47 10.68
C GLU A 197 -8.30 2.93 10.90
N THR A 198 -8.49 4.08 11.55
CA THR A 198 -9.82 4.68 11.80
C THR A 198 -10.50 5.04 10.49
N ILE A 199 -9.79 5.68 9.54
CA ILE A 199 -10.34 6.04 8.23
C ILE A 199 -10.71 4.76 7.46
N MET A 200 -9.83 3.76 7.44
CA MET A 200 -10.10 2.49 6.74
C MET A 200 -11.33 1.78 7.30
N LYS A 201 -11.48 1.72 8.62
CA LYS A 201 -12.66 1.15 9.28
C LYS A 201 -13.94 1.93 8.94
N LYS A 202 -13.89 3.28 8.96
CA LYS A 202 -15.02 4.16 8.66
C LYS A 202 -15.61 3.90 7.26
N VAL A 203 -14.77 3.64 6.27
CA VAL A 203 -15.21 3.38 4.89
C VAL A 203 -15.52 1.89 4.60
N GLY A 204 -15.64 1.06 5.64
CA GLY A 204 -15.96 -0.36 5.49
C GLY A 204 -14.77 -1.21 5.01
N GLY A 205 -13.56 -0.81 5.37
CA GLY A 205 -12.33 -1.52 5.05
C GLY A 205 -12.20 -2.87 5.74
N ARG A 206 -11.39 -3.74 5.15
CA ARG A 206 -10.98 -5.05 5.66
C ARG A 206 -9.45 -5.10 5.70
N PRO A 207 -8.81 -5.46 6.84
CA PRO A 207 -7.36 -5.48 6.91
C PRO A 207 -6.77 -6.59 6.04
N HIS A 208 -5.60 -6.35 5.47
CA HIS A 208 -4.82 -7.38 4.80
C HIS A 208 -4.25 -8.35 5.85
N TRP A 209 -4.60 -9.63 5.80
CA TRP A 209 -4.20 -10.65 6.78
C TRP A 209 -2.70 -10.74 7.08
N ALA A 210 -1.84 -10.55 6.07
CA ALA A 210 -0.39 -10.56 6.24
C ALA A 210 0.21 -9.28 6.87
N LYS A 211 -0.61 -8.28 7.25
CA LYS A 211 -0.16 -6.95 7.74
C LYS A 211 -0.73 -6.66 9.11
N ALA A 212 -0.11 -5.72 9.82
CA ALA A 212 -0.51 -5.38 11.18
C ALA A 212 -1.88 -4.68 11.19
N HIS A 213 -2.72 -5.00 12.18
CA HIS A 213 -3.99 -4.34 12.46
C HIS A 213 -4.41 -4.63 13.89
N ASN A 214 -5.34 -3.83 14.44
CA ASN A 214 -5.89 -4.05 15.78
C ASN A 214 -7.32 -4.61 15.78
N CYS A 215 -7.78 -5.17 14.64
CA CYS A 215 -9.08 -5.85 14.57
C CYS A 215 -9.20 -7.03 15.53
N THR A 216 -10.37 -7.12 16.15
CA THR A 216 -10.83 -8.19 17.02
C THR A 216 -11.72 -9.16 16.26
N ARG A 217 -12.01 -10.33 16.84
CA ARG A 217 -13.06 -11.24 16.34
C ARG A 217 -14.37 -10.54 15.98
N LYS A 218 -14.87 -9.67 16.86
CA LYS A 218 -16.13 -8.92 16.65
C LYS A 218 -16.05 -7.98 15.45
N ASP A 219 -14.87 -7.44 15.15
CA ASP A 219 -14.66 -6.66 13.94
C ASP A 219 -14.74 -7.57 12.70
N PHE A 220 -14.09 -8.73 12.74
CA PHE A 220 -14.09 -9.70 11.63
C PHE A 220 -15.48 -10.26 11.32
N GLU A 221 -16.29 -10.55 12.33
CA GLU A 221 -17.68 -10.98 12.19
C GLU A 221 -18.54 -9.95 11.44
N LYS A 222 -18.27 -8.65 11.65
CA LYS A 222 -18.95 -7.55 10.93
C LYS A 222 -18.38 -7.35 9.53
N MET A 223 -17.06 -7.48 9.38
CA MET A 223 -16.34 -7.21 8.14
C MET A 223 -16.60 -8.26 7.07
N TYR A 224 -16.71 -9.53 7.46
CA TYR A 224 -16.77 -10.68 6.56
C TYR A 224 -18.10 -11.44 6.72
N PRO A 225 -19.04 -11.33 5.75
CA PRO A 225 -20.32 -12.04 5.82
C PRO A 225 -20.18 -13.56 5.97
N ALA A 226 -19.09 -14.14 5.46
CA ALA A 226 -18.84 -15.57 5.51
C ALA A 226 -17.95 -16.01 6.69
N PHE A 227 -17.67 -15.12 7.65
CA PHE A 227 -16.74 -15.38 8.75
C PHE A 227 -17.16 -16.59 9.60
N LEU A 228 -18.41 -16.62 10.07
CA LEU A 228 -18.91 -17.72 10.89
C LEU A 228 -18.91 -19.06 10.13
N LYS A 229 -19.19 -19.03 8.83
CA LYS A 229 -19.08 -20.22 7.95
C LYS A 229 -17.64 -20.72 7.90
N PHE A 230 -16.66 -19.82 7.76
CA PHE A 230 -15.25 -20.19 7.80
C PHE A 230 -14.85 -20.78 9.16
N CYS A 231 -15.27 -20.16 10.27
CA CYS A 231 -14.99 -20.68 11.62
C CYS A 231 -15.49 -22.11 11.80
N ALA A 232 -16.72 -22.41 11.35
CA ALA A 232 -17.29 -23.76 11.42
C ALA A 232 -16.50 -24.78 10.57
N ILE A 233 -16.06 -24.39 9.36
CA ILE A 233 -15.22 -25.24 8.52
C ILE A 233 -13.87 -25.52 9.19
N ARG A 234 -13.23 -24.46 9.71
CA ARG A 234 -11.95 -24.57 10.43
C ARG A 234 -12.06 -25.53 11.62
N GLU A 235 -13.08 -25.36 12.46
CA GLU A 235 -13.29 -26.23 13.63
C GLU A 235 -13.53 -27.69 13.26
N LYS A 236 -14.18 -27.96 12.12
CA LYS A 236 -14.35 -29.32 11.60
C LYS A 236 -13.03 -29.94 11.10
N LEU A 237 -12.15 -29.14 10.51
CA LEU A 237 -10.91 -29.61 9.89
C LEU A 237 -9.73 -29.66 10.88
N ASP A 238 -9.74 -28.80 11.90
CA ASP A 238 -8.71 -28.72 12.94
C ASP A 238 -9.37 -28.57 14.33
N PRO A 239 -10.01 -29.63 14.85
CA PRO A 239 -10.78 -29.57 16.11
C PRO A 239 -9.91 -29.32 17.34
N THR A 240 -8.61 -29.63 17.27
CA THR A 240 -7.65 -29.41 18.34
C THR A 240 -6.91 -28.08 18.23
N GLY A 241 -7.10 -27.33 17.12
CA GLY A 241 -6.44 -26.04 16.90
C GLY A 241 -4.93 -26.13 16.66
N MET A 242 -4.44 -27.23 16.09
CA MET A 242 -3.02 -27.47 15.85
C MET A 242 -2.37 -26.40 14.95
N PHE A 243 -3.13 -25.81 14.02
CA PHE A 243 -2.63 -24.81 13.08
C PHE A 243 -2.87 -23.36 13.52
N LEU A 244 -3.26 -23.15 14.78
CA LEU A 244 -3.45 -21.82 15.33
C LEU A 244 -2.16 -21.26 15.90
N ASN A 245 -2.06 -19.94 15.82
CA ASN A 245 -1.07 -19.17 16.57
C ASN A 245 -1.81 -18.13 17.43
N ALA A 246 -1.08 -17.47 18.33
CA ALA A 246 -1.67 -16.49 19.25
C ALA A 246 -2.43 -15.34 18.57
N TYR A 247 -2.14 -15.05 17.30
CA TYR A 247 -2.92 -14.08 16.52
C TYR A 247 -4.24 -14.69 16.03
N LEU A 248 -4.20 -15.87 15.40
CA LEU A 248 -5.39 -16.55 14.90
C LEU A 248 -6.34 -16.95 16.02
N GLU A 249 -5.82 -17.27 17.21
CA GLU A 249 -6.62 -17.48 18.40
C GLU A 249 -7.47 -16.25 18.73
N LYS A 250 -6.87 -15.05 18.77
CA LYS A 250 -7.60 -13.79 19.01
C LYS A 250 -8.61 -13.44 17.91
N VAL A 251 -8.39 -13.93 16.70
CA VAL A 251 -9.30 -13.72 15.57
C VAL A 251 -10.49 -14.66 15.67
N PHE A 252 -10.27 -15.94 15.98
CA PHE A 252 -11.29 -16.98 15.89
C PHE A 252 -11.92 -17.40 17.22
N TYR A 253 -11.37 -16.99 18.37
CA TYR A 253 -11.90 -17.22 19.72
C TYR A 253 -12.17 -15.90 20.42
#